data_AF-A0A8T0UDG3-F1
#
_entry.id   AF-A0A8T0UDG3-F1
#
_cell.length_a   1.000
_cell.length_b   1.000
_cell.length_c   1.000
_cell.angle_alpha   90.00
_cell.angle_beta   90.00
_cell.angle_gamma   90.00
#
_symmetry.space_group_name_H-M   'P 1'
#
loop_
_entity.id
_entity.type
_entity.pdbx_description
1 polymer ?
#
loop_
_entity_poly.entity_id
_entity_poly.type
_entity_poly.pdbx_seq_one_letter_code
_entity_poly.pdbx_strand_id
1 'polypeptide(L)'
;MMQSAVRQQRYKLKKDFFDSVPLHLVRKTSPVKVMTQMENQLAAPTEDGQPKSATQVVSVVLHQNTKTNHFLRNVGNQVAKRRTTLQNVQAKLEVEKRTNSELQSIVKNQHEEMDGLKNQVQGTEQARIKDQEENRKKQAELEKKIELLLSQNGQS
;
A
#
# COMPACT_ATOMS: atom_id res chain seq x y z
N MET A 1 22.83 72.07 -9.23
CA MET A 1 23.76 71.42 -8.26
C MET A 1 23.33 70.00 -7.83
N MET A 2 22.06 69.59 -7.94
CA MET A 2 21.60 68.26 -7.47
C MET A 2 22.00 67.07 -8.37
N GLN A 3 22.11 67.29 -9.68
CA GLN A 3 22.42 66.25 -10.66
C GLN A 3 23.84 65.68 -10.54
N SER A 4 24.81 66.49 -10.11
CA SER A 4 26.18 66.04 -9.88
C SER A 4 26.28 65.14 -8.65
N ALA A 5 25.55 65.45 -7.58
CA ALA A 5 25.47 64.62 -6.37
C ALA A 5 24.85 63.24 -6.67
N VAL A 6 23.74 63.22 -7.42
CA VAL A 6 23.09 61.97 -7.86
C VAL A 6 24.01 61.16 -8.77
N ARG A 7 24.73 61.82 -9.69
CA ARG A 7 25.73 61.15 -10.54
C ARG A 7 26.85 60.52 -9.72
N GLN A 8 27.36 61.22 -8.70
CA GLN A 8 28.40 60.68 -7.82
C GLN A 8 27.89 59.50 -6.98
N GLN A 9 26.66 59.57 -6.46
CA GLN A 9 26.04 58.44 -5.76
C GLN A 9 25.89 57.22 -6.67
N ARG A 10 25.38 57.40 -7.89
CA ARG A 10 25.27 56.31 -8.88
C ARG A 10 26.63 55.70 -9.22
N TYR A 11 27.66 56.53 -9.37
CA TYR A 11 29.02 56.05 -9.65
C TYR A 11 29.56 55.17 -8.51
N LYS A 12 29.41 55.62 -7.25
CA LYS A 12 29.83 54.84 -6.07
C LYS A 12 29.09 53.51 -5.98
N LEU A 13 27.74 53.55 -6.06
CA LEU A 13 26.93 52.34 -6.01
C LEU A 13 27.26 51.35 -7.13
N LYS A 14 27.47 51.84 -8.36
CA LYS A 14 27.90 51.00 -9.49
C LYS A 14 29.23 50.30 -9.18
N LYS A 15 30.21 51.06 -8.69
CA LYS A 15 31.54 50.55 -8.38
C LYS A 15 31.51 49.49 -7.27
N ASP A 16 30.74 49.73 -6.21
CA ASP A 16 30.74 48.88 -5.01
C ASP A 16 29.94 47.59 -5.22
N PHE A 17 28.84 47.63 -5.98
CA PHE A 17 27.90 46.51 -6.08
C PHE A 17 27.83 45.86 -7.46
N PHE A 18 28.12 46.60 -8.53
CA PHE A 18 27.90 46.13 -9.91
C PHE A 18 29.20 45.84 -10.67
N ASP A 19 30.32 46.47 -10.29
CA ASP A 19 31.62 46.30 -10.94
C ASP A 19 32.59 45.38 -10.15
N SER A 20 32.12 44.73 -9.08
CA SER A 20 32.97 43.92 -8.17
C SER A 20 33.66 42.73 -8.86
N VAL A 21 33.15 42.28 -10.00
CA VAL A 21 33.73 41.21 -10.80
C VAL A 21 33.82 41.65 -12.25
N PRO A 22 35.03 41.76 -12.85
CA PRO A 22 35.17 42.11 -14.25
C PRO A 22 34.48 41.08 -15.14
N LEU A 23 33.92 41.54 -16.27
CA LEU A 23 33.03 40.76 -17.14
C LEU A 23 33.60 39.42 -17.62
N HIS A 24 34.93 39.30 -17.71
CA HIS A 24 35.63 38.07 -18.10
C HIS A 24 35.69 37.02 -16.97
N LEU A 25 35.54 37.43 -15.71
CA LEU A 25 35.46 36.56 -14.53
C LEU A 25 34.01 36.18 -14.20
N VAL A 26 33.01 36.85 -14.78
CA VAL A 26 31.60 36.46 -14.67
C VAL A 26 31.41 35.13 -15.40
N ARG A 27 30.94 34.11 -14.68
CA ARG A 27 30.57 32.81 -15.26
C ARG A 27 29.65 33.02 -16.46
N LYS A 28 30.05 32.47 -17.60
CA LYS A 28 29.25 32.45 -18.84
C LYS A 28 28.33 31.25 -18.95
N THR A 29 28.31 30.42 -17.91
CA THR A 29 27.55 29.17 -17.85
C THR A 29 26.56 29.23 -16.69
N SER A 30 25.44 28.53 -16.85
CA SER A 30 24.43 28.44 -15.80
C SER A 30 24.98 27.76 -14.54
N PRO A 31 24.61 28.23 -13.32
CA PRO A 31 24.89 27.51 -12.09
C PRO A 31 24.19 26.14 -12.04
N VAL A 32 23.14 25.93 -12.86
CA VAL A 32 22.46 24.66 -13.00
C VAL A 32 23.18 23.82 -14.07
N LYS A 33 23.83 22.74 -13.63
CA LYS A 33 24.62 21.83 -14.51
C LYS A 33 23.85 21.37 -15.77
N VAL A 34 22.56 21.11 -15.62
CA VAL A 34 21.69 20.63 -16.72
C VAL A 34 21.51 21.70 -17.80
N MET A 35 21.42 22.97 -17.43
CA MET A 35 21.30 24.08 -18.38
C MET A 35 22.57 24.21 -19.22
N THR A 36 23.74 24.17 -18.57
CA THR A 36 25.03 24.18 -19.27
C THR A 36 25.20 22.99 -20.21
N GLN A 37 24.68 21.81 -19.83
CA GLN A 37 24.69 20.63 -20.70
C GLN A 37 23.84 20.83 -21.96
N MET A 38 22.68 21.47 -21.85
CA MET A 38 21.84 21.79 -23.01
C MET A 38 22.49 22.85 -23.92
N GLU A 39 23.05 23.91 -23.33
CA GLU A 39 23.77 24.97 -24.05
C GLU A 39 24.93 24.38 -24.87
N ASN A 40 25.74 23.50 -24.25
CA ASN A 40 26.84 22.83 -24.93
C ASN A 40 26.36 21.92 -26.07
N GLN A 41 25.24 21.21 -25.90
CA GLN A 41 24.69 20.34 -26.95
C GLN A 41 24.06 21.10 -28.11
N LEU A 42 23.54 22.31 -27.87
CA LEU A 42 23.03 23.23 -28.89
C LEU A 42 24.16 23.93 -29.66
N ALA A 43 25.24 24.28 -28.98
CA ALA A 43 26.42 24.91 -29.59
C ALA A 43 27.29 23.91 -30.37
N ALA A 44 27.15 22.60 -30.12
CA ALA A 44 27.89 21.57 -30.82
C ALA A 44 27.41 21.42 -32.28
N PRO A 45 28.28 21.55 -33.30
CA PRO A 45 27.93 21.26 -34.67
C PRO A 45 27.59 19.78 -34.83
N THR A 46 26.57 19.49 -35.62
CA THR A 46 26.15 18.15 -36.04
C THR A 46 26.85 17.76 -37.34
N GLU A 47 27.07 16.46 -37.51
CA GLU A 47 27.71 15.84 -38.69
C GLU A 47 27.05 16.28 -40.02
N ASP A 48 25.75 16.62 -40.00
CA ASP A 48 24.96 17.01 -41.19
C ASP A 48 24.83 18.54 -41.39
N GLY A 49 25.55 19.36 -40.62
CA GLY A 49 25.55 20.83 -40.76
C GLY A 49 24.27 21.54 -40.30
N GLN A 50 23.25 20.81 -39.80
CA GLN A 50 21.95 21.36 -39.42
C GLN A 50 21.79 21.41 -37.90
N PRO A 51 21.55 22.60 -37.29
CA PRO A 51 21.58 22.76 -35.83
C PRO A 51 20.54 21.87 -35.14
N LYS A 52 20.92 21.27 -34.00
CA LYS A 52 20.01 20.41 -33.23
C LYS A 52 18.80 21.23 -32.76
N SER A 53 17.61 20.67 -32.96
CA SER A 53 16.38 21.26 -32.43
C SER A 53 16.41 21.29 -30.89
N ALA A 54 15.95 22.38 -30.30
CA ALA A 54 15.85 22.53 -28.85
C ALA A 54 15.08 21.35 -28.21
N THR A 55 14.01 20.89 -28.84
CA THR A 55 13.21 19.75 -28.37
C THR A 55 14.03 18.46 -28.31
N GLN A 56 14.90 18.24 -29.29
CA GLN A 56 15.77 17.06 -29.35
C GLN A 56 16.87 17.13 -28.29
N VAL A 57 17.47 18.30 -28.08
CA VAL A 57 18.47 18.47 -27.02
C VAL A 57 17.85 18.26 -25.64
N VAL A 58 16.67 18.85 -25.39
CA VAL A 58 15.93 18.68 -24.13
C VAL A 58 15.60 17.20 -23.89
N SER A 59 15.13 16.47 -24.89
CA SER A 59 14.79 15.05 -24.73
C SER A 59 16.03 14.19 -24.39
N VAL A 60 17.16 14.43 -25.06
CA VAL A 60 18.42 13.73 -24.82
C VAL A 60 18.96 14.02 -23.41
N VAL A 61 19.01 15.30 -23.02
CA VAL A 61 19.53 15.71 -21.70
C VAL A 61 18.63 15.20 -20.57
N LEU A 62 17.31 15.28 -20.72
CA LEU A 62 16.39 14.73 -19.73
C LEU A 62 16.54 13.21 -19.61
N HIS A 63 16.66 12.48 -20.72
CA HIS A 63 16.88 11.04 -20.69
C HIS A 63 18.15 10.64 -19.93
N GLN A 64 19.26 11.34 -20.20
CA GLN A 64 20.55 11.08 -19.53
C GLN A 64 20.49 11.35 -18.03
N ASN A 65 19.85 12.44 -17.61
CA ASN A 65 19.81 12.87 -16.21
C ASN A 65 18.75 12.13 -15.37
N THR A 66 17.72 11.54 -15.99
CA THR A 66 16.63 10.85 -15.28
C THR A 66 16.85 9.34 -15.14
N LYS A 67 17.81 8.76 -15.88
CA LYS A 67 18.08 7.31 -15.91
C LYS A 67 18.40 6.69 -14.54
N THR A 68 19.10 7.43 -13.68
CA THR A 68 19.56 6.95 -12.36
C THR A 68 18.69 7.42 -11.21
N ASN A 69 17.68 8.26 -11.48
CA ASN A 69 16.89 8.87 -10.42
C ASN A 69 15.94 7.84 -9.78
N HIS A 70 16.26 7.44 -8.54
CA HIS A 70 15.50 6.46 -7.77
C HIS A 70 14.04 6.87 -7.56
N PHE A 71 13.79 8.15 -7.28
CA PHE A 71 12.44 8.68 -7.10
C PHE A 71 11.63 8.53 -8.39
N LEU A 72 12.14 9.00 -9.53
CA LEU A 72 11.47 8.89 -10.83
C LEU A 72 11.23 7.44 -11.25
N ARG A 73 12.13 6.53 -10.87
CA ARG A 73 11.96 5.08 -11.07
C ARG A 73 10.83 4.52 -10.19
N ASN A 74 10.71 4.95 -8.95
CA ASN A 74 9.71 4.48 -7.99
C ASN A 74 8.31 5.06 -8.28
N VAL A 75 8.22 6.31 -8.73
CA VAL A 75 6.95 6.93 -9.18
C VAL A 75 6.54 6.49 -10.60
N GLY A 76 7.22 5.49 -11.17
CA GLY A 76 6.81 4.85 -12.40
C GLY A 76 7.13 5.62 -13.69
N ASN A 77 8.10 6.54 -13.72
CA ASN A 77 8.49 7.27 -14.94
C ASN A 77 9.44 6.47 -15.88
N GLN A 78 9.57 5.15 -15.70
CA GLN A 78 10.30 4.29 -16.64
C GLN A 78 9.38 3.86 -17.77
N VAL A 79 9.53 4.52 -18.93
CA VAL A 79 8.73 4.34 -20.15
C VAL A 79 8.57 2.87 -20.58
N ALA A 80 9.58 2.02 -20.34
CA ALA A 80 9.55 0.61 -20.77
C ALA A 80 8.97 -0.40 -19.75
N LYS A 81 8.93 -0.07 -18.44
CA LYS A 81 8.60 -1.06 -17.39
C LYS A 81 7.15 -1.04 -16.88
N ARG A 82 6.33 -0.07 -17.28
CA ARG A 82 4.94 0.08 -16.79
C ARG A 82 4.05 -1.12 -17.11
N ARG A 83 4.26 -1.78 -18.27
CA ARG A 83 3.33 -2.79 -18.77
C ARG A 83 3.43 -4.12 -18.02
N THR A 84 4.65 -4.53 -17.66
CA THR A 84 4.88 -5.83 -17.02
C THR A 84 4.56 -5.83 -15.52
N THR A 85 4.76 -4.71 -14.83
CA THR A 85 4.45 -4.61 -13.39
C THR A 85 2.95 -4.69 -13.12
N LEU A 86 2.13 -4.03 -13.94
CA LEU A 86 0.67 -4.11 -13.81
C LEU A 86 0.15 -5.52 -14.10
N GLN A 87 0.67 -6.18 -15.14
CA GLN A 87 0.31 -7.56 -15.46
C GLN A 87 0.72 -8.52 -14.33
N ASN A 88 1.90 -8.35 -13.75
CA ASN A 88 2.37 -9.16 -12.63
C ASN A 88 1.52 -8.95 -11.36
N VAL A 89 1.13 -7.70 -11.07
CA VAL A 89 0.24 -7.39 -9.93
C VAL A 89 -1.15 -7.98 -10.16
N GLN A 90 -1.70 -7.85 -11.36
CA GLN A 90 -3.00 -8.41 -11.72
C GLN A 90 -3.00 -9.94 -11.60
N ALA A 91 -1.96 -10.61 -12.10
CA ALA A 91 -1.83 -12.07 -11.99
C ALA A 91 -1.77 -12.53 -10.53
N LYS A 92 -1.00 -11.84 -9.67
CA LYS A 92 -0.95 -12.12 -8.24
C LYS A 92 -2.31 -11.94 -7.57
N LEU A 93 -3.02 -10.86 -7.89
CA LEU A 93 -4.35 -10.57 -7.35
C LEU A 93 -5.38 -11.63 -7.77
N GLU A 94 -5.34 -12.12 -9.00
CA GLU A 94 -6.24 -13.17 -9.47
C GLU A 94 -5.98 -14.51 -8.79
N VAL A 95 -4.71 -14.86 -8.57
CA VAL A 95 -4.34 -16.06 -7.80
C VAL A 95 -4.86 -15.95 -6.36
N GLU A 96 -4.64 -14.81 -5.71
CA GLU A 96 -5.10 -14.57 -4.33
C GLU A 96 -6.63 -14.63 -4.21
N LYS A 97 -7.36 -14.08 -5.18
CA LYS A 97 -8.82 -14.17 -5.23
C LYS A 97 -9.32 -15.61 -5.34
N ARG A 98 -8.66 -16.44 -6.15
CA ARG A 98 -9.00 -17.87 -6.28
C ARG A 98 -8.77 -18.61 -4.96
N THR A 99 -7.60 -18.45 -4.34
CA THR A 99 -7.31 -19.10 -3.06
C THR A 99 -8.24 -18.62 -1.94
N ASN A 100 -8.62 -17.34 -1.93
CA ASN A 100 -9.56 -16.82 -0.94
C ASN A 100 -10.97 -17.42 -1.12
N SER A 101 -11.41 -17.62 -2.36
CA SER A 101 -12.69 -18.29 -2.62
C SER A 101 -12.70 -19.75 -2.16
N GLU A 102 -11.57 -20.46 -2.30
CA GLU A 102 -11.42 -21.83 -1.79
C GLU A 102 -11.48 -21.85 -0.25
N LEU A 103 -10.77 -20.94 0.42
CA LEU A 103 -10.81 -20.83 1.88
C LEU A 103 -12.21 -20.50 2.40
N GLN A 104 -12.95 -19.62 1.73
CA GLN A 104 -14.33 -19.32 2.09
C GLN A 104 -15.24 -20.55 2.01
N SER A 105 -15.07 -21.38 0.98
CA SER A 105 -15.80 -22.65 0.84
C SER A 105 -15.48 -23.62 1.99
N ILE A 106 -14.20 -23.76 2.34
CA ILE A 106 -13.76 -24.61 3.46
C ILE A 106 -14.38 -24.15 4.78
N VAL A 107 -14.31 -22.85 5.07
CA VAL A 107 -14.87 -22.28 6.31
C VAL A 107 -16.38 -22.50 6.39
N LYS A 108 -17.09 -22.37 5.28
CA LYS A 108 -18.54 -22.63 5.21
C LYS A 108 -18.86 -24.10 5.53
N ASN A 109 -18.15 -25.03 4.90
CA ASN A 109 -18.35 -26.46 5.14
C ASN A 109 -18.05 -26.83 6.59
N GLN A 110 -16.97 -26.29 7.17
CA GLN A 110 -16.64 -26.51 8.58
C GLN A 110 -17.73 -25.97 9.53
N HIS A 111 -18.35 -24.84 9.21
CA HIS A 111 -19.49 -24.33 9.98
C HIS A 111 -20.69 -25.28 9.92
N GLU A 112 -21.02 -25.78 8.73
CA GLU A 112 -22.13 -26.72 8.55
C GLU A 112 -21.91 -28.04 9.34
N GLU A 113 -20.68 -28.57 9.34
CA GLU A 113 -20.31 -29.75 10.14
C GLU A 113 -20.40 -29.48 11.65
N MET A 114 -19.89 -28.33 12.11
CA MET A 114 -19.98 -27.94 13.52
C MET A 114 -21.43 -27.78 13.98
N ASP A 115 -22.29 -27.17 13.17
CA ASP A 115 -23.71 -27.02 13.48
C ASP A 115 -24.44 -28.37 13.54
N GLY A 116 -24.12 -29.27 12.60
CA GLY A 116 -24.63 -30.65 12.62
C GLY A 116 -24.25 -31.40 13.90
N LEU A 117 -22.97 -31.37 14.26
CA LEU A 117 -22.47 -32.00 15.49
C LEU A 117 -23.09 -31.38 16.75
N LYS A 118 -23.22 -30.05 16.79
CA LYS A 118 -23.85 -29.33 17.91
C LYS A 118 -25.28 -29.78 18.14
N ASN A 119 -26.07 -29.88 17.07
CA ASN A 119 -27.46 -30.34 17.16
C ASN A 119 -27.54 -31.80 17.62
N GLN A 120 -26.65 -32.67 17.13
CA GLN A 120 -26.60 -34.07 17.55
C GLN A 120 -26.25 -34.20 19.03
N VAL A 121 -25.20 -33.51 19.51
CA VAL A 121 -24.80 -33.52 20.92
C VAL A 121 -25.93 -33.00 21.80
N GLN A 122 -26.55 -31.87 21.43
CA GLN A 122 -27.66 -31.31 22.19
C GLN A 122 -28.87 -32.25 22.25
N GLY A 123 -29.23 -32.89 21.13
CA GLY A 123 -30.35 -33.84 21.08
C GLY A 123 -30.10 -35.09 21.92
N THR A 124 -28.90 -35.67 21.82
CA THR A 124 -28.53 -36.85 22.63
C THR A 124 -28.49 -36.56 24.12
N GLU A 125 -27.99 -35.37 24.51
CA GLU A 125 -27.96 -34.97 25.91
C GLU A 125 -29.37 -34.71 26.47
N GLN A 126 -30.25 -34.06 25.68
CA GLN A 126 -31.66 -33.90 26.07
C GLN A 126 -32.38 -35.24 26.25
N ALA A 127 -32.14 -36.20 25.35
CA ALA A 127 -32.71 -37.55 25.49
C ALA A 127 -32.23 -38.23 26.78
N ARG A 128 -30.92 -38.16 27.07
CA ARG A 128 -30.35 -38.68 28.32
C ARG A 128 -30.98 -38.04 29.56
N ILE A 129 -31.14 -36.72 29.59
CA ILE A 129 -31.73 -36.00 30.72
C ILE A 129 -33.18 -36.47 30.94
N LYS A 130 -33.96 -36.58 29.86
CA LYS A 130 -35.35 -37.04 29.94
C LYS A 130 -35.45 -38.47 30.48
N ASP A 131 -34.64 -39.39 29.96
CA ASP A 131 -34.60 -40.77 30.42
C ASP A 131 -34.20 -40.87 31.91
N GLN A 132 -33.23 -40.06 32.34
CA GLN A 132 -32.81 -39.98 33.74
C GLN A 132 -33.92 -39.45 34.65
N GLU A 133 -34.68 -38.45 34.20
CA GLU A 133 -35.81 -37.90 34.95
C GLU A 133 -36.97 -38.91 35.09
N GLU A 134 -37.29 -39.63 34.01
CA GLU A 134 -38.31 -40.71 34.04
C GLU A 134 -37.90 -41.84 34.98
N ASN A 135 -36.63 -42.26 34.94
CA ASN A 135 -36.12 -43.29 35.84
C ASN A 135 -36.15 -42.83 37.30
N ARG A 136 -35.81 -41.56 37.58
CA ARG A 136 -35.91 -40.99 38.93
C ARG A 136 -37.34 -40.96 39.45
N LYS A 137 -38.33 -40.66 38.60
CA LYS A 137 -39.76 -40.71 38.96
C LYS A 137 -40.21 -42.13 39.32
N LYS A 138 -39.84 -43.12 38.51
CA LYS A 138 -40.13 -44.55 38.78
C LYS A 138 -39.52 -45.01 40.10
N GLN A 139 -38.28 -44.59 40.38
CA GLN A 139 -37.59 -44.92 41.63
C GLN A 139 -38.32 -44.33 42.84
N ALA A 140 -38.69 -43.05 42.79
CA ALA A 140 -39.45 -42.40 43.86
C ALA A 140 -40.83 -43.03 44.09
N GLU A 141 -41.50 -43.50 43.02
CA GLU A 141 -42.78 -44.22 43.16
C GLU A 141 -42.60 -45.58 43.85
N LEU A 142 -41.54 -46.31 43.50
CA LEU A 142 -41.21 -47.60 44.10
C LEU A 142 -40.83 -47.44 45.58
N GLU A 143 -40.04 -46.43 45.92
CA GLU A 143 -39.70 -46.09 47.31
C GLU A 143 -40.96 -45.78 48.14
N LYS A 144 -41.89 -44.97 47.62
CA LYS A 144 -43.18 -44.70 48.28
C LYS A 144 -44.01 -45.96 48.51
N LYS A 145 -44.04 -46.89 47.54
CA LYS A 145 -44.75 -48.18 47.68
C LYS A 145 -44.12 -49.04 48.79
N ILE A 146 -42.79 -49.06 48.90
CA ILE A 146 -42.08 -49.78 49.97
C ILE A 146 -42.45 -49.17 51.33
N GLU A 147 -42.38 -47.85 51.46
CA GLU A 147 -42.71 -47.15 52.72
C GLU A 147 -44.15 -47.43 53.16
N LEU A 148 -45.10 -47.41 52.21
CA LEU A 148 -46.50 -47.76 52.47
C LEU A 148 -46.64 -49.20 52.99
N LEU A 149 -46.00 -50.18 52.35
CA LEU A 149 -46.07 -51.59 52.78
C LEU A 149 -45.47 -51.80 54.17
N LEU A 150 -44.36 -51.13 54.48
CA LEU A 150 -43.74 -51.18 55.80
C LEU A 150 -44.65 -50.59 56.88
N SER A 151 -45.35 -49.49 56.57
CA SER A 151 -46.32 -48.88 57.50
C SER A 151 -47.53 -49.79 57.79
N GLN A 152 -47.97 -50.57 56.80
CA GLN A 152 -49.09 -51.52 56.96
C GLN A 152 -48.70 -52.76 57.78
N ASN A 153 -47.48 -53.28 57.61
CA ASN A 153 -47.01 -54.47 58.33
C ASN A 153 -46.51 -54.18 59.76
N GLY A 154 -46.27 -52.92 60.13
CA GLY A 154 -45.86 -52.51 61.48
C GLY A 154 -47.01 -52.21 62.46
N GLN A 155 -48.27 -52.37 62.03
CA GLN A 155 -49.48 -52.10 62.85
C GLN A 155 -50.27 -53.36 63.26
N SER A 156 -49.65 -54.55 63.23
CA SER A 156 -50.14 -55.77 63.90
C SER A 156 -49.23 -56.12 65.07
#